data_AF-Q8U0I0-F1
#
_entry.id   AF-Q8U0I0-F1
#
_cell.length_a   1.000
_cell.length_b   1.000
_cell.length_c   1.000
_cell.angle_alpha   90.00
_cell.angle_beta   90.00
_cell.angle_gamma   90.00
#
_symmetry.space_group_name_H-M   'P 1'
#
loop_
_entity.id
_entity.type
_entity.pdbx_description
1 polymer ?
#
loop_
_entity_poly.entity_id
_entity_poly.type
_entity_poly.pdbx_seq_one_letter_code
_entity_poly.pdbx_strand_id
1 'polypeptide(L)'
;MDKKTYKLLRTLTHLSKDLYNLTLYTVKQHYELNGTFLPFVKAYHMVKDSEPYKLLPSQVAQQTMKIVERNFRSFFHVLKERKKGNYNRPVRPPKYLPKNGHFILIFPYQSFRVKEDRIILTLGKNFAEKYGVKHLEIPLPKNVKGHRIKEIRILPRYNALWFEVEYVYEVLPEERDLDRSKYLAIDLGLDNFATCVSTTGTAFIIEGRGLKSFNRWWNKEKAKLQSQYDKQGVKFGKRMVWLLKKRKNVVNDFMNKAVSYIVNYCLENGIGNVVIGELKGVKQNTDLGRRNNQNFHYIPYGLFKQKLKAKCERYGINYIEVDEAYTSKVDALTLEPIEKREKYLGKRGETWTVPVFRWCFNKC
;
A
#
# COMPACT_ATOMS: atom_id res chain seq x y z
N MET A 1 -9.29 -23.75 -6.52
CA MET A 1 -10.31 -23.13 -7.39
C MET A 1 -10.40 -23.98 -8.64
N ASP A 2 -11.62 -24.43 -8.97
CA ASP A 2 -11.88 -25.24 -10.15
C ASP A 2 -11.86 -24.41 -11.45
N LYS A 3 -11.76 -25.10 -12.59
CA LYS A 3 -11.66 -24.47 -13.92
C LYS A 3 -12.92 -23.67 -14.30
N LYS A 4 -14.10 -24.06 -13.82
CA LYS A 4 -15.38 -23.37 -14.11
C LYS A 4 -15.43 -22.05 -13.35
N THR A 5 -15.15 -22.05 -12.05
CA THR A 5 -15.07 -20.81 -11.24
C THR A 5 -14.03 -19.83 -11.79
N TYR A 6 -12.85 -20.32 -12.20
CA TYR A 6 -11.84 -19.47 -12.83
C TYR A 6 -12.37 -18.76 -14.09
N LYS A 7 -13.06 -19.47 -14.98
CA LYS A 7 -13.65 -18.89 -16.19
C LYS A 7 -14.73 -17.85 -15.85
N LEU A 8 -15.60 -18.15 -14.88
CA LEU A 8 -16.64 -17.21 -14.43
C LEU A 8 -16.05 -15.92 -13.86
N LEU A 9 -15.01 -16.02 -13.03
CA LEU A 9 -14.32 -14.85 -12.49
C LEU A 9 -13.65 -14.02 -13.60
N ARG A 10 -13.10 -14.66 -14.63
CA ARG A 10 -12.57 -13.94 -15.80
C ARG A 10 -13.68 -13.16 -16.50
N THR A 11 -14.84 -13.77 -16.72
CA THR A 11 -16.00 -13.08 -17.32
C THR A 11 -16.45 -11.90 -16.45
N LEU A 12 -16.70 -12.10 -15.16
CA LEU A 12 -17.14 -11.04 -14.25
C LEU A 12 -16.15 -9.88 -14.18
N THR A 13 -14.85 -10.17 -14.02
CA THR A 13 -13.82 -9.11 -13.99
C THR A 13 -13.64 -8.41 -15.33
N HIS A 14 -13.94 -9.08 -16.46
CA HIS A 14 -13.97 -8.44 -17.77
C HIS A 14 -15.17 -7.50 -17.92
N LEU A 15 -16.37 -7.93 -17.51
CA LEU A 15 -17.58 -7.10 -17.45
C LEU A 15 -17.36 -5.87 -16.56
N SER A 16 -16.68 -6.04 -15.42
CA SER A 16 -16.31 -4.90 -14.55
C SER A 16 -15.37 -3.92 -15.25
N LYS A 17 -14.42 -4.41 -16.06
CA LYS A 17 -13.56 -3.57 -16.89
C LYS A 17 -14.36 -2.82 -17.96
N ASP A 18 -15.30 -3.48 -18.62
CA ASP A 18 -16.16 -2.85 -19.62
C ASP A 18 -17.04 -1.75 -19.00
N LEU A 19 -17.65 -2.04 -17.85
CA LEU A 19 -18.42 -1.04 -17.13
C LEU A 19 -17.56 0.14 -16.68
N TYR A 20 -16.33 -0.12 -16.21
CA TYR A 20 -15.38 0.94 -15.86
C TYR A 20 -15.08 1.83 -17.07
N ASN A 21 -14.76 1.24 -18.22
CA ASN A 21 -14.44 1.98 -19.43
C ASN A 21 -15.64 2.76 -19.97
N LEU A 22 -16.83 2.15 -19.98
CA LEU A 22 -18.08 2.79 -20.38
C LEU A 22 -18.39 3.98 -19.48
N THR A 23 -18.33 3.80 -18.16
CA THR A 23 -18.55 4.89 -17.19
C THR A 23 -17.53 6.00 -17.36
N LEU A 24 -16.25 5.65 -17.56
CA LEU A 24 -15.18 6.61 -17.81
C LEU A 24 -15.42 7.40 -19.10
N TYR A 25 -15.89 6.74 -20.16
CA TYR A 25 -16.25 7.40 -21.41
C TYR A 25 -17.39 8.40 -21.20
N THR A 26 -18.48 7.99 -20.55
CA THR A 26 -19.63 8.86 -20.26
C THR A 26 -19.22 10.09 -19.45
N VAL A 27 -18.40 9.91 -18.40
CA VAL A 27 -17.92 11.02 -17.57
C VAL A 27 -17.00 11.96 -18.37
N LYS A 28 -16.11 11.43 -19.20
CA LYS A 28 -15.21 12.25 -20.03
C LYS A 28 -15.96 13.04 -21.08
N GLN A 29 -16.86 12.41 -21.82
CA GLN A 29 -17.66 13.07 -22.84
C GLN A 29 -18.52 14.18 -22.23
N HIS A 30 -19.15 13.93 -21.08
CA HIS A 30 -19.88 14.97 -20.37
C HIS A 30 -18.98 16.15 -19.98
N TYR A 31 -17.76 15.88 -19.48
CA TYR A 31 -16.81 16.92 -19.11
C TYR A 31 -16.30 17.70 -20.32
N GLU A 32 -16.04 17.04 -21.45
CA GLU A 32 -15.61 17.67 -22.70
C GLU A 32 -16.70 18.56 -23.31
N LEU A 33 -17.96 18.11 -23.29
CA LEU A 33 -19.08 18.84 -23.89
C LEU A 33 -19.63 19.96 -22.99
N ASN A 34 -19.65 19.77 -21.67
CA ASN A 34 -20.33 20.68 -20.73
C ASN A 34 -19.38 21.41 -19.77
N GLY A 35 -18.08 21.11 -19.80
CA GLY A 35 -17.09 21.70 -18.88
C GLY A 35 -17.25 21.35 -17.40
N THR A 36 -18.18 20.44 -17.06
CA THR A 36 -18.54 20.09 -15.67
C THR A 36 -18.33 18.62 -15.39
N PHE A 37 -18.07 18.26 -14.12
CA PHE A 37 -17.92 16.87 -13.74
C PHE A 37 -19.29 16.17 -13.64
N LEU A 38 -19.41 14.96 -14.22
CA LEU A 38 -20.60 14.13 -14.12
C LEU A 38 -20.56 13.26 -12.85
N PRO A 39 -21.41 13.52 -11.83
CA PRO A 39 -21.41 12.74 -10.60
C PRO A 39 -21.93 11.32 -10.83
N PHE A 40 -21.58 10.40 -9.92
CA PHE A 40 -21.98 8.99 -9.97
C PHE A 40 -23.48 8.79 -10.23
N VAL A 41 -24.34 9.53 -9.52
CA VAL A 41 -25.81 9.36 -9.59
C VAL A 41 -26.30 9.60 -11.02
N LYS A 42 -25.82 10.65 -11.70
CA LYS A 42 -26.20 10.95 -13.08
C LYS A 42 -25.61 9.93 -14.05
N ALA A 43 -24.32 9.59 -13.89
CA ALA A 43 -23.68 8.57 -14.72
C ALA A 43 -24.39 7.20 -14.60
N TYR A 44 -24.88 6.85 -13.41
CA TYR A 44 -25.65 5.63 -13.17
C TYR A 44 -26.88 5.53 -14.07
N HIS A 45 -27.70 6.58 -14.14
CA HIS A 45 -28.89 6.57 -14.98
C HIS A 45 -28.59 6.42 -16.48
N MET A 46 -27.41 6.84 -16.92
CA MET A 46 -26.98 6.72 -18.32
C MET A 46 -26.46 5.33 -18.68
N VAL A 47 -25.88 4.59 -17.73
CA VAL A 47 -25.21 3.31 -18.02
C VAL A 47 -25.92 2.08 -17.46
N LYS A 48 -26.91 2.24 -16.57
CA LYS A 48 -27.60 1.12 -15.89
C LYS A 48 -28.24 0.11 -16.84
N ASP A 49 -28.61 0.56 -18.05
CA ASP A 49 -29.26 -0.28 -19.05
C ASP A 49 -28.30 -1.03 -19.96
N SER A 50 -27.00 -0.77 -19.85
CA SER A 50 -25.95 -1.45 -20.60
C SER A 50 -25.79 -2.91 -20.20
N GLU A 51 -25.37 -3.74 -21.15
CA GLU A 51 -25.06 -5.17 -20.89
C GLU A 51 -24.12 -5.39 -19.69
N PRO A 52 -22.95 -4.72 -19.57
CA PRO A 52 -22.04 -5.00 -18.46
C PRO A 52 -22.63 -4.62 -17.10
N TYR A 53 -23.49 -3.60 -17.01
CA TYR A 53 -24.21 -3.29 -15.78
C TYR A 53 -25.24 -4.39 -15.45
N LYS A 54 -26.08 -4.76 -16.43
CA LYS A 54 -27.14 -5.76 -16.27
C LYS A 54 -26.62 -7.16 -15.94
N LEU A 55 -25.42 -7.52 -16.38
CA LEU A 55 -24.80 -8.81 -16.10
C LEU A 55 -23.98 -8.83 -14.80
N LEU A 56 -23.57 -7.68 -14.26
CA LEU A 56 -22.94 -7.64 -12.94
C LEU A 56 -24.00 -7.64 -11.84
N PRO A 57 -23.69 -8.14 -10.63
CA PRO A 57 -24.52 -7.86 -9.46
C PRO A 57 -24.62 -6.34 -9.28
N SER A 58 -25.82 -5.79 -9.11
CA SER A 58 -26.05 -4.34 -9.16
C SER A 58 -25.16 -3.55 -8.19
N GLN A 59 -24.95 -4.08 -6.98
CA GLN A 59 -24.06 -3.47 -5.99
C GLN A 59 -22.60 -3.48 -6.44
N VAL A 60 -22.12 -4.58 -7.03
CA VAL A 60 -20.76 -4.69 -7.58
C VAL A 60 -20.57 -3.72 -8.75
N ALA A 61 -21.56 -3.61 -9.64
CA ALA A 61 -21.57 -2.68 -10.74
C ALA A 61 -21.47 -1.23 -10.26
N GLN A 62 -22.27 -0.86 -9.25
CA GLN A 62 -22.20 0.48 -8.64
C GLN A 62 -20.84 0.75 -7.99
N GLN A 63 -20.20 -0.22 -7.33
CA GLN A 63 -18.85 -0.03 -6.79
C GLN A 63 -17.83 0.25 -7.89
N THR A 64 -17.90 -0.44 -9.03
CA THR A 64 -17.06 -0.16 -10.20
C THR A 64 -17.22 1.28 -10.68
N MET A 65 -18.46 1.77 -10.77
CA MET A 65 -18.75 3.16 -11.15
C MET A 65 -18.23 4.18 -10.12
N LYS A 66 -18.41 3.89 -8.82
CA LYS A 66 -17.90 4.73 -7.72
C LYS A 66 -16.37 4.84 -7.73
N ILE A 67 -15.65 3.81 -8.19
CA ILE A 67 -14.19 3.90 -8.39
C ILE A 67 -13.85 4.92 -9.48
N VAL A 68 -14.59 4.98 -10.58
CA VAL A 68 -14.38 6.00 -11.63
C VAL A 68 -14.54 7.40 -11.05
N GLU A 69 -15.63 7.64 -10.30
CA GLU A 69 -15.85 8.93 -9.62
C GLU A 69 -14.71 9.27 -8.66
N ARG A 70 -14.28 8.31 -7.82
CA ARG A 70 -13.16 8.51 -6.89
C ARG A 70 -11.87 8.87 -7.63
N ASN A 71 -11.58 8.21 -8.75
CA ASN A 71 -10.41 8.49 -9.57
C ASN A 71 -10.42 9.93 -10.12
N PHE A 72 -11.58 10.43 -10.54
CA PHE A 72 -11.73 11.82 -10.97
C PHE A 72 -11.60 12.82 -9.81
N ARG A 73 -12.20 12.54 -8.65
CA ARG A 73 -12.04 13.38 -7.45
C ARG A 73 -10.56 13.52 -7.07
N SER A 74 -9.82 12.41 -7.08
CA SER A 74 -8.37 12.43 -6.86
C SER A 74 -7.63 13.24 -7.92
N PHE A 75 -8.01 13.10 -9.20
CA PHE A 75 -7.43 13.90 -10.29
C PHE A 75 -7.67 15.40 -10.09
N PHE A 76 -8.89 15.83 -9.75
CA PHE A 76 -9.20 17.23 -9.49
C PHE A 76 -8.47 17.78 -8.27
N HIS A 77 -8.32 16.98 -7.22
CA HIS A 77 -7.53 17.35 -6.05
C HIS A 77 -6.08 17.64 -6.43
N VAL A 78 -5.42 16.74 -7.18
CA VAL A 78 -4.04 16.95 -7.63
C VAL A 78 -3.92 18.14 -8.59
N LEU A 79 -4.91 18.36 -9.47
CA LEU A 79 -4.95 19.57 -10.29
C LEU A 79 -5.01 20.86 -9.46
N LYS A 80 -5.81 20.86 -8.38
CA LYS A 80 -5.91 22.00 -7.45
C LYS A 80 -4.57 22.26 -6.75
N GLU A 81 -3.91 21.22 -6.24
CA GLU A 81 -2.60 21.35 -5.59
C GLU A 81 -1.51 21.82 -6.56
N ARG A 82 -1.58 21.39 -7.83
CA ARG A 82 -0.68 21.92 -8.86
C ARG A 82 -0.90 23.41 -9.13
N LYS A 83 -2.16 23.86 -9.22
CA LYS A 83 -2.49 25.29 -9.38
C LYS A 83 -1.97 26.14 -8.21
N LYS A 84 -1.92 25.58 -7.00
CA LYS A 84 -1.35 26.23 -5.81
C LYS A 84 0.18 26.23 -5.76
N GLY A 85 0.86 25.51 -6.65
CA GLY A 85 2.33 25.35 -6.60
C GLY A 85 2.83 24.21 -5.68
N ASN A 86 1.94 23.51 -4.97
CA ASN A 86 2.30 22.40 -4.06
C ASN A 86 2.62 21.09 -4.79
N TYR A 87 2.46 21.05 -6.12
CA TYR A 87 2.69 19.86 -6.92
C TYR A 87 3.29 20.20 -8.29
N ASN A 88 4.49 19.68 -8.55
CA ASN A 88 5.29 20.02 -9.73
C ASN A 88 5.26 18.96 -10.85
N ARG A 89 4.60 17.82 -10.65
CA ARG A 89 4.57 16.74 -11.65
C ARG A 89 3.42 16.88 -12.64
N PRO A 90 3.53 16.28 -13.84
CA PRO A 90 2.41 16.22 -14.78
C PRO A 90 1.19 15.53 -14.16
N VAL A 91 0.01 16.15 -14.33
CA VAL A 91 -1.28 15.63 -13.86
C VAL A 91 -2.05 15.12 -15.07
N ARG A 92 -2.56 13.90 -15.00
CA ARG A 92 -3.24 13.24 -16.13
C ARG A 92 -4.59 12.68 -15.67
N PRO A 93 -5.65 12.77 -16.48
CA PRO A 93 -6.95 12.21 -16.13
C PRO A 93 -6.89 10.67 -16.10
N PRO A 94 -7.90 10.03 -15.47
CA PRO A 94 -8.02 8.57 -15.49
C PRO A 94 -8.02 8.02 -16.93
N LYS A 95 -7.35 6.88 -17.11
CA LYS A 95 -7.18 6.24 -18.42
C LYS A 95 -8.12 5.04 -18.55
N TYR A 96 -8.49 4.77 -19.80
CA TYR A 96 -9.17 3.53 -20.16
C TYR A 96 -8.27 2.33 -19.85
N LEU A 97 -8.89 1.26 -19.38
CA LEU A 97 -8.26 -0.03 -19.19
C LEU A 97 -8.11 -0.74 -20.55
N PRO A 98 -7.11 -1.62 -20.72
CA PRO A 98 -6.90 -2.36 -21.97
C PRO A 98 -8.16 -3.13 -22.41
N LYS A 99 -8.40 -3.22 -23.72
CA LYS A 99 -9.57 -3.90 -24.31
C LYS A 99 -9.73 -5.34 -23.78
N ASN A 100 -8.65 -6.10 -23.72
CA ASN A 100 -8.63 -7.48 -23.20
C ASN A 100 -8.29 -7.56 -21.70
N GLY A 101 -8.45 -6.44 -20.98
CA GLY A 101 -8.13 -6.30 -19.58
C GLY A 101 -9.19 -6.87 -18.65
N HIS A 102 -8.90 -6.77 -17.36
CA HIS A 102 -9.79 -7.16 -16.27
C HIS A 102 -9.75 -6.10 -15.16
N PHE A 103 -10.85 -5.95 -14.44
CA PHE A 103 -10.97 -5.01 -13.33
C PHE A 103 -11.49 -5.69 -12.07
N ILE A 104 -11.24 -5.06 -10.92
CA ILE A 104 -11.62 -5.57 -9.60
C ILE A 104 -13.14 -5.76 -9.49
N LEU A 105 -13.56 -6.75 -8.70
CA LEU A 105 -14.94 -6.88 -8.23
C LEU A 105 -14.96 -6.55 -6.74
N ILE A 106 -15.85 -5.65 -6.33
CA ILE A 106 -16.02 -5.28 -4.92
C ILE A 106 -17.44 -5.65 -4.52
N PHE A 107 -17.56 -6.62 -3.62
CA PHE A 107 -18.80 -7.06 -3.02
C PHE A 107 -18.93 -6.37 -1.65
N PRO A 108 -19.75 -5.32 -1.52
CA PRO A 108 -20.04 -4.72 -0.21
C PRO A 108 -20.83 -5.70 0.66
N TYR A 109 -20.92 -5.45 1.96
CA TYR A 109 -21.59 -6.30 2.95
C TYR A 109 -22.95 -6.86 2.51
N GLN A 110 -23.79 -6.04 1.86
CA GLN A 110 -25.12 -6.45 1.39
C GLN A 110 -25.10 -7.43 0.20
N SER A 111 -23.93 -7.68 -0.40
CA SER A 111 -23.77 -8.50 -1.61
C SER A 111 -23.20 -9.89 -1.33
N PHE A 112 -22.97 -10.23 -0.07
CA PHE A 112 -22.48 -11.54 0.32
C PHE A 112 -23.09 -12.01 1.64
N ARG A 113 -23.00 -13.32 1.88
CA ARG A 113 -23.38 -13.94 3.16
C ARG A 113 -22.19 -14.67 3.74
N VAL A 114 -21.96 -14.50 5.04
CA VAL A 114 -20.95 -15.23 5.78
C VAL A 114 -21.59 -16.50 6.36
N LYS A 115 -21.01 -17.65 6.06
CA LYS A 115 -21.27 -18.94 6.72
C LYS A 115 -20.00 -19.34 7.48
N GLU A 116 -20.10 -20.33 8.37
CA GLU A 116 -19.03 -20.69 9.32
C GLU A 116 -17.62 -20.71 8.72
N ASP A 117 -17.43 -21.36 7.58
CA ASP A 117 -16.12 -21.50 6.92
C ASP A 117 -16.07 -20.94 5.50
N ARG A 118 -17.13 -20.23 5.07
CA ARG A 118 -17.30 -19.82 3.66
C ARG A 118 -17.99 -18.48 3.55
N ILE A 119 -17.67 -17.75 2.49
CA ILE A 119 -18.46 -16.60 2.05
C ILE A 119 -19.17 -16.94 0.75
N ILE A 120 -20.47 -16.67 0.70
CA ILE A 120 -21.32 -16.85 -0.47
C ILE A 120 -21.50 -15.48 -1.11
N LEU A 121 -20.88 -15.27 -2.27
CA LEU A 121 -21.04 -14.08 -3.09
C LEU A 121 -22.25 -14.28 -4.02
N THR A 122 -23.28 -13.46 -3.87
CA THR A 122 -24.49 -13.55 -4.71
C THR A 122 -24.21 -12.97 -6.09
N LEU A 123 -24.55 -13.71 -7.14
CA LEU A 123 -24.46 -13.24 -8.52
C LEU A 123 -25.80 -12.62 -8.97
N GLY A 124 -25.76 -11.70 -9.92
CA GLY A 124 -26.96 -11.04 -10.45
C GLY A 124 -27.88 -12.03 -11.17
N LYS A 125 -29.19 -11.76 -11.17
CA LYS A 125 -30.22 -12.62 -11.80
C LYS A 125 -29.90 -12.93 -13.25
N ASN A 126 -29.64 -11.91 -14.06
CA ASN A 126 -29.33 -12.06 -15.50
C ASN A 126 -28.03 -12.87 -15.73
N PHE A 127 -27.06 -12.75 -14.83
CA PHE A 127 -25.85 -13.56 -14.90
C PHE A 127 -26.15 -15.03 -14.60
N ALA A 128 -26.99 -15.28 -13.59
CA ALA A 128 -27.40 -16.63 -13.23
C ALA A 128 -28.21 -17.29 -14.34
N GLU A 129 -29.09 -16.57 -15.02
CA GLU A 129 -29.83 -17.06 -16.19
C GLU A 129 -28.89 -17.39 -17.36
N LYS A 130 -27.93 -16.51 -17.66
CA LYS A 130 -26.98 -16.69 -18.78
C LYS A 130 -25.95 -17.79 -18.54
N TYR A 131 -25.48 -17.98 -17.31
CA TYR A 131 -24.35 -18.86 -16.99
C TYR A 131 -24.70 -20.05 -16.07
N GLY A 132 -25.95 -20.14 -15.60
CA GLY A 132 -26.43 -21.21 -14.73
C GLY A 132 -25.81 -21.20 -13.32
N VAL A 133 -25.28 -20.07 -12.86
CA VAL A 133 -24.61 -19.96 -11.54
C VAL A 133 -25.17 -18.77 -10.75
N LYS A 134 -25.78 -19.07 -9.61
CA LYS A 134 -26.40 -18.06 -8.72
C LYS A 134 -25.46 -17.46 -7.70
N HIS A 135 -24.41 -18.17 -7.32
CA HIS A 135 -23.48 -17.74 -6.29
C HIS A 135 -22.07 -18.30 -6.51
N LEU A 136 -21.07 -17.62 -5.96
CA LEU A 136 -19.71 -18.11 -5.84
C LEU A 136 -19.37 -18.33 -4.36
N GLU A 137 -18.74 -19.45 -4.05
CA GLU A 137 -18.23 -19.73 -2.71
C GLU A 137 -16.73 -19.46 -2.65
N ILE A 138 -16.31 -18.76 -1.60
CA ILE A 138 -14.90 -18.55 -1.29
C ILE A 138 -14.63 -18.98 0.17
N PRO A 139 -13.46 -19.56 0.47
CA PRO A 139 -13.14 -20.01 1.81
C PRO A 139 -12.93 -18.82 2.75
N LEU A 140 -13.53 -18.85 3.93
CA LEU A 140 -13.31 -17.85 4.97
C LEU A 140 -12.01 -18.18 5.74
N PRO A 141 -10.98 -17.31 5.74
CA PRO A 141 -9.76 -17.58 6.49
C PRO A 141 -10.00 -17.56 8.00
N LYS A 142 -9.31 -18.45 8.74
CA LYS A 142 -9.42 -18.57 10.20
C LYS A 142 -9.18 -17.23 10.93
N ASN A 143 -8.21 -16.46 10.46
CA ASN A 143 -7.85 -15.15 11.05
C ASN A 143 -8.83 -14.02 10.73
N VAL A 144 -9.84 -14.27 9.90
CA VAL A 144 -10.92 -13.32 9.58
C VAL A 144 -12.24 -13.74 10.24
N LYS A 145 -12.35 -15.01 10.66
CA LYS A 145 -13.53 -15.56 11.33
C LYS A 145 -13.82 -14.76 12.61
N GLY A 146 -15.08 -14.41 12.83
CA GLY A 146 -15.53 -13.59 13.96
C GLY A 146 -15.46 -12.07 13.73
N HIS A 147 -14.75 -11.58 12.71
CA HIS A 147 -14.71 -10.16 12.40
C HIS A 147 -15.91 -9.70 11.54
N ARG A 148 -16.32 -8.44 11.73
CA ARG A 148 -17.31 -7.79 10.86
C ARG A 148 -16.67 -7.42 9.52
N ILE A 149 -16.97 -8.22 8.50
CA ILE A 149 -16.50 -8.01 7.14
C ILE A 149 -17.32 -6.91 6.46
N LYS A 150 -16.65 -5.85 6.00
CA LYS A 150 -17.26 -4.72 5.27
C LYS A 150 -17.37 -4.98 3.78
N GLU A 151 -16.31 -5.54 3.20
CA GLU A 151 -16.22 -5.76 1.76
C GLU A 151 -15.38 -7.00 1.45
N ILE A 152 -15.76 -7.71 0.40
CA ILE A 152 -14.92 -8.73 -0.25
C ILE A 152 -14.50 -8.20 -1.61
N ARG A 153 -13.20 -8.24 -1.88
CA ARG A 153 -12.66 -7.79 -3.16
C ARG A 153 -11.99 -8.95 -3.88
N ILE A 154 -12.36 -9.15 -5.14
CA ILE A 154 -11.69 -10.11 -6.02
C ILE A 154 -10.83 -9.34 -7.01
N LEU A 155 -9.51 -9.51 -6.90
CA LEU A 155 -8.52 -8.78 -7.66
C LEU A 155 -7.94 -9.66 -8.77
N PRO A 156 -8.21 -9.35 -10.05
CA PRO A 156 -7.51 -10.01 -11.15
C PRO A 156 -6.04 -9.56 -11.16
N ARG A 157 -5.10 -10.50 -11.05
CA ARG A 157 -3.67 -10.20 -11.11
C ARG A 157 -3.11 -10.59 -12.47
N TYR A 158 -2.30 -9.68 -13.04
CA TYR A 158 -1.59 -9.87 -14.31
C TYR A 158 -2.51 -10.40 -15.42
N ASN A 159 -3.52 -9.60 -15.77
CA ASN A 159 -4.55 -9.95 -16.76
C ASN A 159 -5.32 -11.23 -16.43
N ALA A 160 -5.73 -11.33 -15.15
CA ALA A 160 -6.46 -12.46 -14.60
C ALA A 160 -5.74 -13.82 -14.78
N LEU A 161 -4.41 -13.84 -14.70
CA LEU A 161 -3.64 -15.09 -14.63
C LEU A 161 -3.94 -15.86 -13.34
N TRP A 162 -4.20 -15.14 -12.25
CA TRP A 162 -4.85 -15.64 -11.03
C TRP A 162 -5.69 -14.52 -10.40
N PHE A 163 -6.43 -14.89 -9.37
CA PHE A 163 -7.22 -13.97 -8.55
C PHE A 163 -6.70 -13.98 -7.11
N GLU A 164 -6.65 -12.81 -6.50
CA GLU A 164 -6.46 -12.64 -5.06
C GLU A 164 -7.79 -12.20 -4.45
N VAL A 165 -8.14 -12.76 -3.30
CA VAL A 165 -9.31 -12.35 -2.54
C VAL A 165 -8.82 -11.53 -1.35
N GLU A 166 -9.26 -10.28 -1.27
CA GLU A 166 -9.00 -9.38 -0.15
C GLU A 166 -10.27 -9.28 0.70
N TYR A 167 -10.12 -9.54 2.00
CA TYR A 167 -11.15 -9.40 3.02
C TYR A 167 -10.94 -8.07 3.71
N VAL A 168 -11.90 -7.16 3.59
CA VAL A 168 -11.88 -5.87 4.30
C VAL A 168 -12.82 -5.98 5.49
N TYR A 169 -12.29 -5.90 6.69
CA TYR A 169 -13.04 -6.08 7.94
C TYR A 169 -12.61 -5.07 9.00
N GLU A 170 -13.48 -4.86 9.98
CA GLU A 170 -13.19 -4.04 11.14
C GLU A 170 -12.45 -4.87 12.20
N VAL A 171 -11.42 -4.25 12.78
CA VAL A 171 -10.71 -4.75 13.95
C VAL A 171 -10.89 -3.70 15.03
N LEU A 172 -11.36 -4.13 16.20
CA LEU A 172 -11.45 -3.26 17.35
C LEU A 172 -10.02 -2.95 17.84
N PRO A 173 -9.73 -1.70 18.25
CA PRO A 173 -8.48 -1.38 18.93
C PRO A 173 -8.29 -2.28 20.16
N GLU A 174 -7.07 -2.77 20.33
CA GLU A 174 -6.59 -3.52 21.49
C GLU A 174 -5.67 -2.60 22.29
N GLU A 175 -6.22 -1.48 22.78
CA GLU A 175 -5.44 -0.50 23.53
C GLU A 175 -4.81 -1.15 24.77
N ARG A 176 -3.51 -0.98 24.90
CA ARG A 176 -2.76 -1.40 26.09
C ARG A 176 -2.47 -0.18 26.96
N ASP A 177 -2.41 -0.40 28.25
CA ASP A 177 -1.89 0.60 29.18
C ASP A 177 -0.37 0.70 28.99
N LEU A 178 0.08 1.80 28.39
CA LEU A 178 1.46 2.02 27.97
C LEU A 178 1.95 3.36 28.50
N ASP A 179 3.22 3.41 28.91
CA ASP A 179 3.84 4.59 29.49
C ASP A 179 4.13 5.63 28.40
N ARG A 180 3.42 6.76 28.47
CA ARG A 180 3.54 7.88 27.53
C ARG A 180 4.79 8.73 27.74
N SER A 181 5.57 8.50 28.79
CA SER A 181 6.90 9.10 28.95
C SER A 181 8.00 8.29 28.25
N LYS A 182 7.71 7.05 27.85
CA LYS A 182 8.67 6.20 27.14
C LYS A 182 8.54 6.37 25.63
N TYR A 183 9.70 6.42 24.97
CA TYR A 183 9.80 6.59 23.52
C TYR A 183 10.71 5.53 22.91
N LEU A 184 10.35 5.08 21.71
CA LEU A 184 11.21 4.34 20.80
C LEU A 184 11.49 5.22 19.58
N ALA A 185 12.73 5.66 19.43
CA ALA A 185 13.19 6.34 18.23
C ALA A 185 13.65 5.31 17.19
N ILE A 186 13.20 5.47 15.94
CA ILE A 186 13.52 4.60 14.82
C ILE A 186 14.23 5.41 13.74
N ASP A 187 15.46 5.03 13.46
CA ASP A 187 16.24 5.50 12.31
C ASP A 187 16.22 4.45 11.20
N LEU A 188 15.92 4.86 9.97
CA LEU A 188 15.75 3.94 8.83
C LEU A 188 16.97 3.97 7.90
N GLY A 189 17.57 2.81 7.67
CA GLY A 189 18.75 2.66 6.81
C GLY A 189 18.62 1.57 5.75
N LEU A 190 19.75 1.24 5.11
CA LEU A 190 19.86 0.15 4.13
C LEU A 190 20.40 -1.15 4.74
N ASP A 191 21.60 -1.11 5.30
CA ASP A 191 22.25 -2.31 5.84
C ASP A 191 21.70 -2.64 7.23
N ASN A 192 21.56 -1.62 8.07
CA ASN A 192 20.69 -1.63 9.23
C ASN A 192 19.35 -1.05 8.76
N PHE A 193 18.36 -1.90 8.50
CA PHE A 193 17.09 -1.46 7.96
C PHE A 193 16.37 -0.51 8.92
N ALA A 194 16.39 -0.84 10.20
CA ALA A 194 15.90 0.02 11.27
C ALA A 194 16.82 -0.09 12.49
N THR A 195 17.36 1.04 12.95
CA THR A 195 18.04 1.15 14.24
C THR A 195 17.05 1.73 15.22
N CYS A 196 16.77 1.00 16.29
CA CYS A 196 15.74 1.38 17.27
C CYS A 196 16.40 1.62 18.63
N VAL A 197 16.17 2.79 19.21
CA VAL A 197 16.73 3.19 20.51
C VAL A 197 15.59 3.64 21.41
N SER A 198 15.51 3.06 22.60
CA SER A 198 14.50 3.39 23.59
C SER A 198 15.04 4.33 24.67
N THR A 199 14.16 5.12 25.29
CA THR A 199 14.51 5.97 26.44
C THR A 199 14.90 5.16 27.69
N THR A 200 14.63 3.86 27.71
CA THR A 200 15.05 2.93 28.77
C THR A 200 16.50 2.43 28.59
N GLY A 201 17.22 2.91 27.57
CA GLY A 201 18.63 2.58 27.32
C GLY A 201 18.86 1.33 26.48
N THR A 202 17.81 0.62 26.10
CA THR A 202 17.89 -0.57 25.24
C THR A 202 17.84 -0.20 23.77
N ALA A 203 18.77 -0.75 22.98
CA ALA A 203 18.84 -0.54 21.54
C ALA A 203 18.86 -1.87 20.79
N PHE A 204 18.24 -1.92 19.62
CA PHE A 204 18.29 -3.08 18.74
C PHE A 204 18.30 -2.65 17.28
N ILE A 205 18.79 -3.56 16.42
CA ILE A 205 18.90 -3.33 14.99
C ILE A 205 18.12 -4.41 14.26
N ILE A 206 17.32 -3.99 13.28
CA ILE A 206 16.72 -4.88 12.29
C ILE A 206 17.63 -4.89 11.06
N GLU A 207 18.19 -6.05 10.75
CA GLU A 207 19.13 -6.20 9.64
C GLU A 207 18.43 -6.12 8.27
N GLY A 208 18.96 -5.28 7.37
CA GLY A 208 18.49 -5.09 5.99
C GLY A 208 19.33 -5.78 4.91
N ARG A 209 20.51 -6.31 5.27
CA ARG A 209 21.46 -6.95 4.32
C ARG A 209 20.85 -8.12 3.56
N GLY A 210 20.00 -8.92 4.20
CA GLY A 210 19.26 -10.01 3.54
C GLY A 210 18.34 -9.49 2.43
N LEU A 211 17.58 -8.42 2.70
CA LEU A 211 16.70 -7.78 1.71
C LEU A 211 17.51 -7.16 0.56
N LYS A 212 18.65 -6.55 0.86
CA LYS A 212 19.59 -6.00 -0.13
C LYS A 212 20.16 -7.09 -1.05
N SER A 213 20.60 -8.21 -0.47
CA SER A 213 21.08 -9.38 -1.23
C SER A 213 19.99 -9.95 -2.15
N PHE A 214 18.76 -10.08 -1.64
CA PHE A 214 17.62 -10.52 -2.43
C PHE A 214 17.30 -9.55 -3.58
N ASN A 215 17.32 -8.23 -3.33
CA ASN A 215 17.12 -7.23 -4.39
C ASN A 215 18.18 -7.32 -5.48
N ARG A 216 19.44 -7.57 -5.12
CA ARG A 216 20.53 -7.79 -6.10
C ARG A 216 20.25 -9.01 -6.97
N TRP A 217 19.91 -10.15 -6.36
CA TRP A 217 19.50 -11.36 -7.10
C TRP A 217 18.32 -11.09 -8.03
N TRP A 218 17.28 -10.42 -7.53
CA TRP A 218 16.08 -10.11 -8.30
C TRP A 218 16.38 -9.22 -9.51
N ASN A 219 17.24 -8.21 -9.35
CA ASN A 219 17.67 -7.34 -10.45
C ASN A 219 18.39 -8.14 -11.55
N LYS A 220 19.29 -9.06 -11.16
CA LYS A 220 20.01 -9.94 -12.10
C LYS A 220 19.04 -10.83 -12.88
N GLU A 221 18.10 -11.48 -12.18
CA GLU A 221 17.11 -12.36 -12.82
C GLU A 221 16.16 -11.57 -13.73
N LYS A 222 15.73 -10.38 -13.31
CA LYS A 222 14.89 -9.50 -14.13
C LYS A 222 15.61 -9.10 -15.42
N ALA A 223 16.87 -8.69 -15.35
CA ALA A 223 17.66 -8.31 -16.51
C ALA A 223 17.86 -9.48 -17.49
N LYS A 224 18.16 -10.68 -16.96
CA LYS A 224 18.26 -11.91 -17.75
C LYS A 224 16.97 -12.23 -18.49
N LEU A 225 15.83 -12.20 -17.80
CA LEU A 225 14.52 -12.46 -18.40
C LEU A 225 14.16 -11.39 -19.44
N GLN A 226 14.45 -10.13 -19.16
CA GLN A 226 14.19 -9.04 -20.11
C GLN A 226 14.99 -9.22 -21.40
N SER A 227 16.29 -9.53 -21.30
CA SER A 227 17.12 -9.80 -22.48
C SER A 227 16.61 -10.97 -23.32
N GLN A 228 16.12 -12.05 -22.70
CA GLN A 228 15.51 -13.17 -23.41
C GLN A 228 14.22 -12.76 -24.13
N TYR A 229 13.40 -11.95 -23.47
CA TYR A 229 12.13 -11.44 -23.99
C TYR A 229 12.33 -10.46 -25.15
N ASP A 230 13.33 -9.58 -25.06
CA ASP A 230 13.68 -8.65 -26.12
C ASP A 230 14.12 -9.41 -27.39
N LYS A 231 14.94 -10.46 -27.25
CA LYS A 231 15.34 -11.35 -28.36
C LYS A 231 14.16 -12.09 -29.00
N GLN A 232 13.10 -12.35 -28.24
CA GLN A 232 11.89 -13.04 -28.71
C GLN A 232 10.80 -12.07 -29.19
N GLY A 233 11.03 -10.75 -29.14
CA GLY A 233 10.00 -9.74 -29.43
C GLY A 233 8.83 -9.72 -28.44
N VAL A 234 8.97 -10.36 -27.28
CA VAL A 234 7.92 -10.46 -26.26
C VAL A 234 8.12 -9.33 -25.26
N LYS A 235 7.12 -8.47 -25.06
CA LYS A 235 7.26 -7.37 -24.07
C LYS A 235 7.21 -7.84 -22.62
N PHE A 236 6.40 -8.87 -22.35
CA PHE A 236 6.14 -9.32 -20.99
C PHE A 236 5.53 -10.73 -20.96
N GLY A 237 6.01 -11.59 -20.06
CA GLY A 237 5.60 -13.00 -20.00
C GLY A 237 5.43 -13.55 -18.59
N LYS A 238 4.93 -14.79 -18.50
CA LYS A 238 4.57 -15.45 -17.23
C LYS A 238 5.74 -15.54 -16.25
N ARG A 239 6.97 -15.78 -16.72
CA ARG A 239 8.15 -15.87 -15.83
C ARG A 239 8.42 -14.54 -15.12
N MET A 240 8.32 -13.42 -15.84
CA MET A 240 8.45 -12.08 -15.25
C MET A 240 7.36 -11.81 -14.21
N VAL A 241 6.12 -12.24 -14.48
CA VAL A 241 5.01 -12.14 -13.53
C VAL A 241 5.32 -12.87 -12.21
N TRP A 242 5.78 -14.11 -12.28
CA TRP A 242 6.13 -14.90 -11.10
C TRP A 242 7.30 -14.29 -10.33
N LEU A 243 8.29 -13.75 -11.04
CA LEU A 243 9.43 -13.06 -10.43
C LEU A 243 8.98 -11.80 -9.66
N LEU A 244 8.06 -11.01 -10.22
CA LEU A 244 7.47 -9.85 -9.54
C LEU A 244 6.65 -10.26 -8.31
N LYS A 245 5.85 -11.32 -8.40
CA LYS A 245 5.10 -11.86 -7.27
C LYS A 245 6.03 -12.32 -6.15
N LYS A 246 7.10 -13.06 -6.47
CA LYS A 246 8.11 -13.50 -5.50
C LYS A 246 8.71 -12.31 -4.76
N ARG A 247 9.11 -11.26 -5.48
CA ARG A 247 9.62 -10.04 -4.86
C ARG A 247 8.59 -9.38 -3.95
N LYS A 248 7.35 -9.19 -4.41
CA LYS A 248 6.28 -8.60 -3.60
C LYS A 248 6.13 -9.36 -2.28
N ASN A 249 6.11 -10.69 -2.33
CA ASN A 249 5.92 -11.54 -1.15
C ASN A 249 7.10 -11.44 -0.18
N VAL A 250 8.35 -11.57 -0.66
CA VAL A 250 9.55 -11.47 0.19
C VAL A 250 9.65 -10.11 0.87
N VAL A 251 9.46 -9.03 0.10
CA VAL A 251 9.49 -7.66 0.66
C VAL A 251 8.38 -7.47 1.68
N ASN A 252 7.15 -7.90 1.40
CA ASN A 252 6.02 -7.72 2.31
C ASN A 252 6.16 -8.56 3.60
N ASP A 253 6.69 -9.78 3.49
CA ASP A 253 6.99 -10.63 4.64
C ASP A 253 8.03 -9.98 5.57
N PHE A 254 9.15 -9.50 4.99
CA PHE A 254 10.16 -8.76 5.74
C PHE A 254 9.56 -7.56 6.49
N MET A 255 8.78 -6.72 5.79
CA MET A 255 8.16 -5.55 6.42
C MET A 255 7.20 -5.93 7.54
N ASN A 256 6.37 -6.97 7.35
CA ASN A 256 5.43 -7.42 8.38
C ASN A 256 6.15 -7.95 9.62
N LYS A 257 7.25 -8.70 9.44
CA LYS A 257 8.07 -9.21 10.54
C LYS A 257 8.76 -8.08 11.29
N ALA A 258 9.38 -7.13 10.58
CA ALA A 258 10.01 -5.97 11.18
C ALA A 258 9.01 -5.12 12.00
N VAL A 259 7.86 -4.80 11.42
CA VAL A 259 6.78 -4.07 12.12
C VAL A 259 6.28 -4.84 13.34
N SER A 260 6.13 -6.16 13.22
CA SER A 260 5.66 -6.98 14.34
C SER A 260 6.67 -7.05 15.47
N TYR A 261 7.94 -7.19 15.15
CA TYR A 261 9.02 -7.16 16.13
C TYR A 261 9.04 -5.84 16.89
N ILE A 262 9.03 -4.71 16.19
CA ILE A 262 9.04 -3.36 16.80
C ILE A 262 7.85 -3.17 17.73
N VAL A 263 6.64 -3.49 17.25
CA VAL A 263 5.44 -3.30 18.07
C VAL A 263 5.46 -4.23 19.29
N ASN A 264 5.82 -5.51 19.13
CA ASN A 264 5.90 -6.43 20.27
C ASN A 264 6.93 -5.95 21.30
N TYR A 265 8.09 -5.47 20.84
CA TYR A 265 9.08 -4.86 21.71
C TYR A 265 8.51 -3.66 22.49
N CYS A 266 7.75 -2.78 21.85
CA CYS A 266 7.09 -1.67 22.55
C CYS A 266 6.10 -2.17 23.61
N LEU A 267 5.31 -3.19 23.29
CA LEU A 267 4.33 -3.76 24.22
C LEU A 267 5.00 -4.43 25.43
N GLU A 268 6.07 -5.19 25.20
CA GLU A 268 6.84 -5.89 26.24
C GLU A 268 7.55 -4.91 27.20
N ASN A 269 7.98 -3.74 26.70
CA ASN A 269 8.69 -2.73 27.49
C ASN A 269 7.78 -1.57 27.98
N GLY A 270 6.47 -1.66 27.70
CA GLY A 270 5.49 -0.64 28.07
C GLY A 270 5.73 0.72 27.41
N ILE A 271 6.24 0.77 26.18
CA ILE A 271 6.57 2.00 25.45
C ILE A 271 5.33 2.57 24.78
N GLY A 272 4.92 3.78 25.16
CA GLY A 272 3.72 4.44 24.65
C GLY A 272 3.90 5.27 23.37
N ASN A 273 5.13 5.58 22.96
CA ASN A 273 5.41 6.42 21.80
C ASN A 273 6.46 5.82 20.87
N VAL A 274 6.21 5.89 19.56
CA VAL A 274 7.15 5.53 18.49
C VAL A 274 7.39 6.75 17.63
N VAL A 275 8.65 7.13 17.52
CA VAL A 275 9.12 8.28 16.74
C VAL A 275 9.92 7.76 15.55
N ILE A 276 9.58 8.21 14.34
CA ILE A 276 10.30 7.81 13.13
C ILE A 276 10.62 9.01 12.25
N GLY A 277 11.86 9.07 11.79
CA GLY A 277 12.32 10.12 10.90
C GLY A 277 11.65 10.10 9.52
N GLU A 278 11.47 11.28 8.92
CA GLU A 278 10.94 11.48 7.59
C GLU A 278 12.02 11.45 6.50
N LEU A 279 12.08 10.34 5.77
CA LEU A 279 12.96 10.11 4.61
C LEU A 279 12.71 11.02 3.38
N LYS A 280 12.05 12.19 3.53
CA LYS A 280 11.69 13.09 2.40
C LYS A 280 12.91 13.48 1.55
N GLY A 281 14.08 13.62 2.17
CA GLY A 281 15.33 14.03 1.50
C GLY A 281 16.08 12.93 0.75
N VAL A 282 16.06 11.69 1.23
CA VAL A 282 16.93 10.61 0.73
C VAL A 282 16.56 10.15 -0.69
N LYS A 283 15.29 10.30 -1.08
CA LYS A 283 14.82 9.89 -2.42
C LYS A 283 14.99 10.93 -3.51
N GLN A 284 15.31 12.19 -3.18
CA GLN A 284 15.36 13.26 -4.19
C GLN A 284 16.74 13.90 -4.35
N ASN A 285 17.56 14.03 -3.29
CA ASN A 285 18.74 14.91 -3.34
C ASN A 285 20.04 14.36 -2.71
N THR A 286 20.13 13.09 -2.34
CA THR A 286 21.36 12.54 -1.73
C THR A 286 22.11 11.69 -2.74
N ASP A 287 23.27 12.15 -3.20
CA ASP A 287 24.17 11.35 -4.02
C ASP A 287 24.94 10.37 -3.11
N LEU A 288 24.26 9.31 -2.65
CA LEU A 288 24.88 8.23 -1.86
C LEU A 288 25.69 7.26 -2.76
N GLY A 289 25.91 7.64 -4.02
CA GLY A 289 26.49 6.83 -5.08
C GLY A 289 25.45 6.00 -5.84
N ARG A 290 25.65 5.81 -7.14
CA ARG A 290 24.73 5.14 -8.09
C ARG A 290 24.16 3.81 -7.59
N ARG A 291 24.99 2.97 -6.94
CA ARG A 291 24.58 1.65 -6.42
C ARG A 291 23.70 1.75 -5.17
N ASN A 292 23.99 2.65 -4.25
CA ASN A 292 23.19 2.83 -3.03
C ASN A 292 21.88 3.55 -3.32
N ASN A 293 21.89 4.56 -4.18
CA ASN A 293 20.67 5.24 -4.64
C ASN A 293 19.71 4.24 -5.29
N GLN A 294 20.21 3.37 -6.16
CA GLN A 294 19.41 2.31 -6.76
C GLN A 294 18.75 1.42 -5.68
N ASN A 295 19.51 0.96 -4.68
CA ASN A 295 18.97 0.13 -3.60
C ASN A 295 17.94 0.86 -2.73
N PHE A 296 18.19 2.12 -2.35
CA PHE A 296 17.27 2.97 -1.58
C PHE A 296 15.94 3.19 -2.32
N HIS A 297 15.98 3.41 -3.64
CA HIS A 297 14.76 3.56 -4.45
C HIS A 297 13.91 2.28 -4.48
N TYR A 298 14.54 1.10 -4.39
CA TYR A 298 13.82 -0.17 -4.44
C TYR A 298 13.18 -0.58 -3.10
N ILE A 299 13.61 -0.02 -1.96
CA ILE A 299 12.99 -0.32 -0.67
C ILE A 299 11.74 0.57 -0.45
N PRO A 300 10.57 -0.04 -0.19
CA PRO A 300 9.33 0.71 -0.04
C PRO A 300 9.16 1.20 1.42
N TYR A 301 10.00 2.13 1.89
CA TYR A 301 9.90 2.67 3.25
C TYR A 301 8.52 3.26 3.59
N GLY A 302 7.84 3.88 2.63
CA GLY A 302 6.46 4.35 2.83
C GLY A 302 5.48 3.22 3.16
N LEU A 303 5.67 2.02 2.60
CA LEU A 303 4.87 0.85 2.95
C LEU A 303 5.16 0.38 4.38
N PHE A 304 6.43 0.41 4.79
CA PHE A 304 6.83 0.08 6.16
C PHE A 304 6.16 1.04 7.16
N LYS A 305 6.30 2.36 6.94
CA LYS A 305 5.68 3.40 7.78
C LYS A 305 4.17 3.23 7.91
N GLN A 306 3.48 3.02 6.79
CA GLN A 306 2.02 2.79 6.80
C GLN A 306 1.64 1.55 7.63
N LYS A 307 2.38 0.44 7.49
CA LYS A 307 2.14 -0.77 8.28
C LYS A 307 2.43 -0.58 9.76
N LEU A 308 3.53 0.11 10.08
CA LEU A 308 3.92 0.43 11.45
C LEU A 308 2.86 1.29 12.10
N LYS A 309 2.48 2.41 11.48
CA LYS A 309 1.41 3.30 11.94
C LYS A 309 0.12 2.54 12.23
N ALA A 310 -0.38 1.76 11.27
CA ALA A 310 -1.62 1.00 11.44
C ALA A 310 -1.55 0.00 12.60
N LYS A 311 -0.38 -0.63 12.83
CA LYS A 311 -0.20 -1.57 13.94
C LYS A 311 -0.03 -0.85 15.29
N CYS A 312 0.63 0.32 15.31
CA CYS A 312 0.70 1.19 16.49
C CYS A 312 -0.70 1.66 16.91
N GLU A 313 -1.49 2.20 15.97
CA GLU A 313 -2.87 2.62 16.19
C GLU A 313 -3.73 1.50 16.78
N ARG A 314 -3.57 0.26 16.28
CA ARG A 314 -4.29 -0.91 16.81
C ARG A 314 -4.04 -1.13 18.30
N TYR A 315 -2.83 -0.91 18.79
CA TYR A 315 -2.48 -1.16 20.20
C TYR A 315 -2.43 0.10 21.07
N GLY A 316 -2.90 1.24 20.53
CA GLY A 316 -2.86 2.51 21.25
C GLY A 316 -1.45 3.10 21.38
N ILE A 317 -0.45 2.65 20.62
CA ILE A 317 0.88 3.26 20.59
C ILE A 317 0.81 4.56 19.77
N ASN A 318 1.28 5.66 20.35
CA ASN A 318 1.32 6.94 19.65
C ASN A 318 2.43 6.94 18.59
N TYR A 319 2.08 7.15 17.33
CA TYR A 319 3.01 7.13 16.21
C TYR A 319 3.27 8.56 15.70
N ILE A 320 4.53 8.98 15.74
CA ILE A 320 4.97 10.34 15.45
C ILE A 320 5.97 10.29 14.28
N GLU A 321 5.69 11.01 13.20
CA GLU A 321 6.66 11.26 12.12
C GLU A 321 7.33 12.62 12.33
N VAL A 322 8.66 12.66 12.30
CA VAL A 322 9.46 13.88 12.50
C VAL A 322 10.28 14.18 11.25
N ASP A 323 10.38 15.45 10.85
CA ASP A 323 11.16 15.86 9.67
C ASP A 323 12.68 15.73 9.94
N GLU A 324 13.38 14.90 9.15
CA GLU A 324 14.83 14.64 9.26
C GLU A 324 15.71 15.80 8.78
N ALA A 325 15.14 16.83 8.14
CA ALA A 325 15.91 17.97 7.62
C ALA A 325 16.76 18.68 8.68
N TYR A 326 16.44 18.49 9.97
CA TYR A 326 17.07 19.15 11.10
C TYR A 326 17.87 18.22 12.01
N THR A 327 17.80 16.90 11.84
CA THR A 327 18.43 15.93 12.76
C THR A 327 19.75 15.35 12.25
N SER A 328 20.04 15.46 10.95
CA SER A 328 21.29 14.94 10.35
C SER A 328 22.53 15.80 10.59
N LYS A 329 22.41 16.89 11.38
CA LYS A 329 23.48 17.88 11.60
C LYS A 329 23.78 18.19 13.07
N VAL A 330 23.06 17.58 14.00
CA VAL A 330 23.17 17.92 15.43
C VAL A 330 23.76 16.74 16.16
N ASP A 331 24.88 16.96 16.85
CA ASP A 331 25.47 15.95 17.71
C ASP A 331 24.63 15.84 18.99
N ALA A 332 24.09 14.65 19.25
CA ALA A 332 23.29 14.39 20.46
C ALA A 332 24.12 14.54 21.74
N LEU A 333 25.46 14.44 21.66
CA LEU A 333 26.37 14.55 22.79
C LEU A 333 26.62 15.99 23.25
N THR A 334 26.42 16.96 22.38
CA THR A 334 26.75 18.37 22.67
C THR A 334 25.56 19.21 23.12
N LEU A 335 24.36 18.61 23.28
CA LEU A 335 23.12 19.30 23.64
C LEU A 335 22.83 20.52 22.76
N GLU A 336 23.25 20.49 21.48
CA GLU A 336 23.09 21.62 20.58
C GLU A 336 21.60 21.87 20.29
N PRO A 337 21.12 23.13 20.39
CA PRO A 337 19.76 23.47 20.03
C PRO A 337 19.53 23.23 18.53
N ILE A 338 18.31 22.80 18.17
CA ILE A 338 17.92 22.49 16.79
C ILE A 338 17.78 23.81 16.00
N GLU A 339 18.90 24.38 15.57
CA GLU A 339 18.96 25.62 14.80
C GLU A 339 19.88 25.51 13.58
N LYS A 340 19.56 26.26 12.52
CA LYS A 340 20.27 26.26 11.25
C LYS A 340 21.59 27.03 11.38
N ARG A 341 22.74 26.33 11.40
CA ARG A 341 24.08 26.95 11.36
C ARG A 341 24.83 26.68 10.05
N GLU A 342 25.64 27.65 9.62
CA GLU A 342 26.46 27.59 8.38
C GLU A 342 27.79 26.86 8.56
N LYS A 343 28.30 26.69 9.79
CA LYS A 343 29.50 25.89 10.11
C LYS A 343 29.29 25.04 11.36
N TYR A 344 29.74 23.78 11.30
CA TYR A 344 29.76 22.81 12.40
C TYR A 344 31.22 22.55 12.81
N LEU A 345 31.51 22.48 14.11
CA LEU A 345 32.87 22.54 14.68
C LEU A 345 33.64 21.20 14.71
N GLY A 346 33.03 20.07 14.33
CA GLY A 346 33.66 18.75 14.44
C GLY A 346 34.50 18.33 13.22
N LYS A 347 35.82 18.08 13.40
CA LYS A 347 36.63 17.26 12.48
C LYS A 347 36.39 15.78 12.79
N ARG A 348 36.07 14.97 11.78
CA ARG A 348 35.84 13.52 11.93
C ARG A 348 37.17 12.76 11.98
N GLY A 349 37.44 12.08 13.09
CA GLY A 349 38.37 10.96 13.19
C GLY A 349 37.59 9.64 13.23
N GLU A 350 38.06 8.63 12.51
CA GLU A 350 37.46 7.30 12.47
C GLU A 350 37.61 6.60 13.83
N THR A 351 36.53 6.48 14.60
CA THR A 351 36.26 5.40 15.60
C THR A 351 34.91 5.69 16.27
N TRP A 352 33.96 4.74 16.22
CA TRP A 352 32.64 4.92 16.83
C TRP A 352 32.52 4.11 18.13
N THR A 353 32.61 4.81 19.26
CA THR A 353 32.09 4.38 20.56
C THR A 353 30.63 4.86 20.70
N VAL A 354 29.76 4.04 21.28
CA VAL A 354 28.32 4.29 21.41
C VAL A 354 28.02 4.80 22.83
N PRO A 355 27.49 6.03 23.04
CA PRO A 355 27.08 6.49 24.36
C PRO A 355 25.59 6.24 24.62
N VAL A 356 25.33 5.74 25.84
CA VAL A 356 24.01 5.54 26.47
C VAL A 356 23.51 6.89 27.01
N PHE A 357 22.23 7.24 26.78
CA PHE A 357 21.63 8.46 27.33
C PHE A 357 20.51 8.18 28.34
N ARG A 358 20.57 8.93 29.46
CA ARG A 358 19.62 9.01 30.57
C ARG A 358 19.03 10.42 30.57
N TRP A 359 17.71 10.56 30.71
CA TRP A 359 17.04 11.87 30.82
C TRP A 359 16.65 12.20 32.26
N CYS A 360 16.78 13.48 32.62
CA CYS A 360 16.33 14.06 33.89
C CYS A 360 15.24 15.11 33.59
N PHE A 361 14.15 15.10 34.36
CA PHE A 361 13.04 16.05 34.28
C PHE A 361 13.41 17.41 34.88
N ASN A 362 12.74 18.48 34.42
CA ASN A 362 12.44 19.60 35.30
C ASN A 362 11.03 20.15 35.08
N LYS A 363 10.34 20.38 36.21
CA LYS A 363 9.02 20.99 36.38
C LYS A 363 9.09 22.50 36.15
N CYS A 364 8.09 23.05 35.48
CA CYS A 364 7.01 23.89 36.04
C CYS A 364 5.96 24.14 34.96
#